data_AF-A0A9Q1J9N3-F1
#
_entry.id   AF-A0A9Q1J9N3-F1
#
_cell.length_a   1.000
_cell.length_b   1.000
_cell.length_c   1.000
_cell.angle_alpha   90.00
_cell.angle_beta   90.00
_cell.angle_gamma   90.00
#
_symmetry.space_group_name_H-M   'P 1'
#
loop_
_entity.id
_entity.type
_entity.pdbx_description
1 polymer ?
#
loop_
_entity_poly.entity_id
_entity_poly.type
_entity_poly.pdbx_seq_one_letter_code
_entity_poly.pdbx_strand_id
1 'polypeptide(L)'
;MSSQNPASLENTDFTWVVRANDRQFHKHLQKRSVLCIHKGKYADNVVRSYKYTPLTFLPLSLYEQFHRIANIFFLLMVILQWYITMMPLLMVLSIRGIKDLVDDLARRRSDSQINRRPCDILTPEGFCAAQWQDVCVGDVLRLHVDQTVPADLLLLCSSEPHSLCYVETADIDGETNLKFRQALAITNQELTEPMEPALLGRVFCEEPNSNLYSFRGELYWQGQRHPLDTDHILLRGTVLRNTDTAYGLVIYAGIRFEMVHVVQSLLIGWELETWTCMRMAATRPGHARSTALNEELGQVGYLLSDKYWHPHAESPALPPVLHCWRFYTKLDLSWNPYSRGSLQFSDQLLVDRLRGQSYAEEREFFSALALCHTVMSEWKEGG
;
A
#
# COMPACT_ATOMS: atom_id res chain seq x y z
N MET A 1 -15.49 44.09 2.15
CA MET A 1 -14.29 44.91 2.48
C MET A 1 -13.70 44.28 3.72
N SER A 2 -12.70 43.41 3.66
CA SER A 2 -11.32 43.70 3.27
C SER A 2 -10.72 42.66 2.31
N SER A 3 -10.32 43.09 1.13
CA SER A 3 -9.36 42.38 0.29
C SER A 3 -7.99 42.46 0.94
N GLN A 4 -7.57 41.43 1.68
CA GLN A 4 -6.18 41.31 2.11
C GLN A 4 -5.32 40.86 0.92
N ASN A 5 -4.22 41.58 0.72
CA ASN A 5 -3.26 41.39 -0.36
C ASN A 5 -2.69 39.96 -0.39
N PRO A 6 -2.49 39.35 -1.58
CA PRO A 6 -1.87 38.02 -1.71
C PRO A 6 -0.39 37.96 -1.27
N ALA A 7 0.23 39.09 -0.92
CA ALA A 7 1.65 39.20 -0.57
C ALA A 7 2.00 38.79 0.87
N SER A 8 1.02 38.60 1.78
CA SER A 8 1.29 38.13 3.15
C SER A 8 1.41 36.60 3.29
N LEU A 9 1.18 35.85 2.20
CA LEU A 9 1.32 34.39 2.17
C LEU A 9 2.71 33.91 1.73
N GLU A 10 3.64 34.81 1.41
CA GLU A 10 5.01 34.46 0.97
C GLU A 10 5.99 34.22 2.12
N ASN A 11 5.55 34.32 3.38
CA ASN A 11 6.39 34.19 4.57
C ASN A 11 6.17 32.84 5.28
N THR A 12 6.21 31.76 4.51
CA THR A 12 6.20 30.38 5.02
C THR A 12 7.45 29.67 4.53
N ASP A 13 8.19 29.02 5.44
CA ASP A 13 9.39 28.22 5.09
C ASP A 13 9.08 27.03 4.17
N PHE A 14 7.80 26.74 3.94
CA PHE A 14 7.30 25.65 3.13
C PHE A 14 7.28 26.02 1.64
N THR A 15 8.03 25.27 0.83
CA THR A 15 8.04 25.41 -0.62
C THR A 15 6.85 24.70 -1.26
N TRP A 16 6.29 23.63 -0.67
CA TRP A 16 5.19 22.86 -1.26
C TRP A 16 3.83 23.46 -0.90
N VAL A 17 3.04 23.78 -1.92
CA VAL A 17 1.71 24.41 -1.75
C VAL A 17 0.69 23.59 -2.50
N VAL A 18 -0.40 23.22 -1.85
CA VAL A 18 -1.51 22.49 -2.46
C VAL A 18 -2.78 23.28 -2.29
N ARG A 19 -3.51 23.46 -3.39
CA ARG A 19 -4.86 24.05 -3.37
C ARG A 19 -5.86 22.92 -3.53
N ALA A 20 -6.84 22.81 -2.63
CA ALA A 20 -7.90 21.82 -2.85
C ALA A 20 -8.64 22.10 -4.18
N ASN A 21 -9.15 21.08 -4.86
CA ASN A 21 -9.99 21.14 -6.08
C ASN A 21 -9.56 22.08 -7.24
N ASP A 22 -8.33 22.61 -7.26
CA ASP A 22 -7.82 23.48 -8.34
C ASP A 22 -6.89 22.68 -9.26
N ARG A 23 -7.50 21.88 -10.13
CA ARG A 23 -6.75 21.05 -11.10
C ARG A 23 -5.94 21.89 -12.09
N GLN A 24 -6.34 23.14 -12.38
CA GLN A 24 -5.64 23.98 -13.34
C GLN A 24 -4.28 24.46 -12.79
N PHE A 25 -4.26 24.88 -11.52
CA PHE A 25 -3.03 25.25 -10.83
C PHE A 25 -1.99 24.11 -10.85
N HIS A 26 -2.42 22.88 -10.56
CA HIS A 26 -1.52 21.74 -10.51
C HIS A 26 -1.12 21.22 -11.91
N LYS A 27 -2.00 21.28 -12.91
CA LYS A 27 -1.68 20.87 -14.30
C LYS A 27 -0.58 21.71 -14.93
N HIS A 28 -0.54 23.01 -14.66
CA HIS A 28 0.54 23.88 -15.14
C HIS A 28 1.90 23.56 -14.52
N LEU A 29 1.89 23.01 -13.31
CA LEU A 29 3.07 22.64 -12.53
C LEU A 29 3.37 21.13 -12.61
N GLN A 30 2.66 20.36 -13.42
CA GLN A 30 2.85 18.92 -13.55
C GLN A 30 4.13 18.59 -14.32
N LYS A 31 4.90 17.61 -13.84
CA LYS A 31 6.14 17.14 -14.49
C LYS A 31 5.84 16.65 -15.91
N ARG A 32 6.29 17.41 -16.90
CA ARG A 32 6.38 16.95 -18.30
C ARG A 32 7.83 16.55 -18.56
N SER A 33 8.04 15.28 -18.91
CA SER A 33 9.32 14.80 -19.41
C SER A 33 9.28 14.83 -20.94
N VAL A 34 9.92 15.83 -21.53
CA VAL A 34 10.22 15.82 -22.97
C VAL A 34 11.73 15.74 -23.08
N LEU A 35 12.22 14.68 -23.71
CA LEU A 35 13.63 14.55 -24.12
C LEU A 35 14.64 14.76 -22.96
N CYS A 36 14.50 14.01 -21.86
CA CYS A 36 15.38 14.04 -20.67
C CYS A 36 15.39 15.34 -19.84
N ILE A 37 14.59 16.35 -20.20
CA ILE A 37 14.40 17.55 -19.38
C ILE A 37 13.11 17.37 -18.57
N HIS A 38 13.25 17.19 -17.26
CA HIS A 38 12.11 17.18 -16.34
C HIS A 38 11.76 18.62 -15.97
N LYS A 39 10.60 19.11 -16.41
CA LYS A 39 10.03 20.40 -15.97
C LYS A 39 8.70 20.17 -15.29
N GLY A 40 8.61 20.52 -14.01
CA GLY A 40 7.38 20.50 -13.21
C GLY A 40 7.65 20.09 -11.76
N LYS A 41 6.75 20.52 -10.87
CA LYS A 41 6.82 20.32 -9.42
C LYS A 41 6.07 19.07 -8.97
N TYR A 42 4.87 18.82 -9.50
CA TYR A 42 4.03 17.69 -9.11
C TYR A 42 4.21 16.49 -10.05
N ALA A 43 4.28 15.28 -9.48
CA ALA A 43 4.32 14.04 -10.25
C ALA A 43 2.90 13.53 -10.56
N ASP A 44 2.80 12.63 -11.54
CA ASP A 44 1.57 11.91 -11.87
C ASP A 44 1.41 10.68 -10.98
N ASN A 45 0.16 10.25 -10.72
CA ASN A 45 -0.09 9.09 -9.86
C ASN A 45 0.11 7.72 -10.54
N VAL A 46 0.66 7.71 -11.75
CA VAL A 46 0.81 6.51 -12.58
C VAL A 46 1.97 5.64 -12.06
N VAL A 47 1.66 4.39 -11.73
CA VAL A 47 2.65 3.38 -11.37
C VAL A 47 3.34 2.85 -12.63
N ARG A 48 4.67 2.90 -12.66
CA ARG A 48 5.51 2.37 -13.76
C ARG A 48 6.67 1.55 -13.20
N SER A 49 6.46 0.27 -12.96
CA SER A 49 7.48 -0.68 -12.46
C SER A 49 8.26 -1.39 -13.58
N TYR A 50 7.78 -1.29 -14.82
CA TYR A 50 8.46 -1.82 -16.00
C TYR A 50 9.73 -1.01 -16.33
N LYS A 51 10.76 -1.69 -16.82
CA LYS A 51 12.10 -1.10 -17.02
C LYS A 51 12.29 -0.54 -18.42
N TYR A 52 11.65 -1.17 -19.41
CA TYR A 52 11.87 -0.85 -20.81
C TYR A 52 10.66 -0.16 -21.44
N THR A 53 10.86 0.74 -22.38
CA THR A 53 9.83 1.24 -23.31
C THR A 53 9.94 0.41 -24.59
N PRO A 54 8.89 0.24 -25.43
CA PRO A 54 9.01 -0.57 -26.66
C PRO A 54 10.18 -0.15 -27.56
N LEU A 55 10.55 1.14 -27.56
CA LEU A 55 11.69 1.67 -28.29
C LEU A 55 13.05 1.49 -27.58
N THR A 56 13.07 1.48 -26.25
CA THR A 56 14.31 1.36 -25.45
C THR A 56 14.64 -0.07 -25.06
N PHE A 57 13.71 -1.01 -25.26
CA PHE A 57 13.89 -2.43 -24.96
C PHE A 57 15.11 -3.02 -25.66
N LEU A 58 15.19 -2.91 -26.98
CA LEU A 58 16.27 -3.52 -27.75
C LEU A 58 17.66 -2.94 -27.43
N PRO A 59 17.89 -1.61 -27.45
CA PRO A 59 19.22 -1.06 -27.16
C PRO A 59 19.65 -1.31 -25.70
N LEU A 60 18.74 -1.18 -24.73
CA LEU A 60 19.08 -1.32 -23.31
C LEU A 60 19.23 -2.79 -22.91
N SER A 61 18.40 -3.68 -23.43
CA SER A 61 18.54 -5.13 -23.21
C SER A 61 19.85 -5.65 -23.81
N LEU A 62 20.20 -5.25 -25.04
CA LEU A 62 21.48 -5.63 -25.64
C LEU A 62 22.67 -5.10 -24.84
N TYR A 63 22.61 -3.83 -24.40
CA TYR A 63 23.65 -3.25 -23.54
C TYR A 63 23.87 -4.07 -22.26
N GLU A 64 22.79 -4.44 -21.56
CA GLU A 64 22.85 -5.27 -20.35
C GLU A 64 23.34 -6.69 -20.61
N GLN A 65 23.00 -7.25 -21.77
CA GLN A 65 23.50 -8.56 -22.18
C GLN A 65 25.00 -8.50 -22.48
N PHE A 66 25.51 -7.46 -23.17
CA PHE A 66 26.94 -7.31 -23.47
C PHE A 66 27.80 -6.88 -22.28
N HIS A 67 27.21 -6.38 -21.20
CA HIS A 67 27.96 -6.18 -19.94
C HIS A 67 28.43 -7.52 -19.32
N ARG A 68 27.87 -8.67 -19.75
CA ARG A 68 28.42 -9.98 -19.35
C ARG A 68 29.65 -10.33 -20.19
N ILE A 69 30.78 -10.55 -19.54
CA ILE A 69 32.09 -10.86 -20.16
C ILE A 69 31.98 -12.04 -21.15
N ALA A 70 31.18 -13.06 -20.85
CA ALA A 70 30.95 -14.19 -21.75
C ALA A 70 30.41 -13.77 -23.13
N ASN A 71 29.47 -12.80 -23.16
CA ASN A 71 28.89 -12.31 -24.41
C ASN A 71 29.89 -11.44 -25.19
N ILE A 72 30.80 -10.74 -24.51
CA ILE A 72 31.92 -10.03 -25.16
C ILE A 72 32.89 -11.03 -25.80
N PHE A 73 33.20 -12.13 -25.12
CA PHE A 73 34.03 -13.20 -25.66
C PHE A 73 33.42 -13.84 -26.91
N PHE A 74 32.12 -14.19 -26.87
CA PHE A 74 31.43 -14.73 -28.05
C PHE A 74 31.35 -13.71 -29.21
N LEU A 75 31.23 -12.42 -28.92
CA LEU A 75 31.28 -11.36 -29.92
C LEU A 75 32.66 -11.29 -30.62
N LEU A 76 33.76 -11.40 -29.87
CA LEU A 76 35.11 -11.46 -30.44
C LEU A 76 35.30 -12.70 -31.33
N MET A 77 34.77 -13.85 -30.90
CA MET A 77 34.79 -15.10 -31.68
C MET A 77 33.96 -15.00 -32.98
N VAL A 78 32.87 -14.22 -32.95
CA VAL A 78 32.08 -13.87 -34.15
C VAL A 78 32.88 -13.03 -35.12
N ILE A 79 33.58 -12.00 -34.65
CA ILE A 79 34.39 -11.12 -35.52
C ILE A 79 35.49 -11.93 -36.21
N LEU A 80 36.07 -12.94 -35.53
CA LEU A 80 37.15 -13.75 -36.07
C LEU A 80 36.69 -14.84 -37.05
N GLN A 81 35.57 -15.53 -36.76
CA GLN A 81 35.18 -16.76 -37.47
C GLN A 81 33.81 -16.70 -38.20
N TRP A 82 33.16 -15.53 -38.19
CA TRP A 82 31.87 -15.04 -38.72
C TRP A 82 30.74 -15.99 -39.18
N TYR A 83 31.04 -17.13 -39.76
CA TYR A 83 30.05 -18.07 -40.29
C TYR A 83 29.43 -18.99 -39.23
N ILE A 84 30.24 -19.67 -38.40
CA ILE A 84 29.75 -20.73 -37.49
C ILE A 84 29.42 -20.16 -36.11
N THR A 85 30.16 -19.14 -35.66
CA THR A 85 30.07 -18.58 -34.31
C THR A 85 28.91 -17.60 -34.12
N MET A 86 28.26 -17.15 -35.20
CA MET A 86 27.10 -16.26 -35.15
C MET A 86 25.83 -16.93 -34.61
N MET A 87 25.62 -18.20 -34.95
CA MET A 87 24.38 -18.91 -34.59
C MET A 87 24.24 -19.10 -33.06
N PRO A 88 25.26 -19.56 -32.31
CA PRO A 88 25.17 -19.70 -30.86
C PRO A 88 24.98 -18.37 -30.13
N LEU A 89 25.67 -17.30 -30.57
CA LEU A 89 25.53 -15.97 -29.97
C LEU A 89 24.10 -15.44 -30.16
N LEU A 90 23.56 -15.52 -31.37
CA LEU A 90 22.20 -15.09 -31.65
C LEU A 90 21.18 -15.89 -30.85
N MET A 91 21.36 -17.21 -30.71
CA MET A 91 20.48 -18.07 -29.92
C MET A 91 20.46 -17.65 -28.44
N VAL A 92 21.63 -17.46 -27.81
CA VAL A 92 21.72 -17.06 -26.40
C VAL A 92 21.13 -15.67 -26.17
N LEU A 93 21.45 -14.69 -27.02
CA LEU A 93 20.91 -13.34 -26.91
C LEU A 93 19.37 -13.31 -27.11
N SER A 94 18.86 -14.13 -28.04
CA SER A 94 17.42 -14.22 -28.33
C SER A 94 16.63 -14.85 -27.18
N ILE A 95 17.08 -16.00 -26.67
CA ILE A 95 16.39 -16.67 -25.55
C ILE A 95 16.31 -15.75 -24.34
N ARG A 96 17.40 -15.07 -24.02
CA ARG A 96 17.45 -14.13 -22.91
C ARG A 96 16.59 -12.89 -23.15
N GLY A 97 16.66 -12.31 -24.34
CA GLY A 97 15.83 -11.16 -24.71
C GLY A 97 14.34 -11.49 -24.61
N ILE A 98 13.90 -12.67 -25.09
CA ILE A 98 12.50 -13.11 -24.99
C ILE A 98 12.07 -13.22 -23.54
N LYS A 99 12.91 -13.80 -22.68
CA LYS A 99 12.63 -13.93 -21.24
C LYS A 99 12.47 -12.56 -20.57
N ASP A 100 13.42 -11.66 -20.76
CA ASP A 100 13.37 -10.30 -20.21
C ASP A 100 12.13 -9.53 -20.71
N LEU A 101 11.72 -9.77 -21.97
CA LEU A 101 10.51 -9.20 -22.54
C LEU A 101 9.24 -9.74 -21.86
N VAL A 102 9.13 -11.05 -21.64
CA VAL A 102 7.98 -11.66 -20.95
C VAL A 102 7.85 -11.09 -19.54
N ASP A 103 8.95 -10.99 -18.80
CA ASP A 103 8.98 -10.45 -17.44
C ASP A 103 8.60 -8.96 -17.39
N ASP A 104 9.03 -8.16 -18.37
CA ASP A 104 8.64 -6.75 -18.49
C ASP A 104 7.16 -6.58 -18.88
N LEU A 105 6.64 -7.43 -19.78
CA LEU A 105 5.22 -7.43 -20.16
C LEU A 105 4.32 -7.83 -18.98
N ALA A 106 4.72 -8.80 -18.18
CA ALA A 106 4.01 -9.20 -16.96
C ALA A 106 3.94 -8.04 -15.96
N ARG A 107 5.04 -7.30 -15.76
CA ARG A 107 5.08 -6.08 -14.95
C ARG A 107 4.13 -5.00 -15.47
N ARG A 108 4.12 -4.74 -16.78
CA ARG A 108 3.18 -3.77 -17.38
C ARG A 108 1.72 -4.14 -17.17
N ARG A 109 1.38 -5.44 -17.26
CA ARG A 109 0.01 -5.91 -16.97
C ARG A 109 -0.36 -5.65 -15.52
N SER A 110 0.55 -5.94 -14.58
CA SER A 110 0.36 -5.66 -13.15
C SER A 110 0.18 -4.16 -12.89
N ASP A 111 1.03 -3.31 -13.45
CA ASP A 111 0.93 -1.85 -13.33
C ASP A 111 -0.41 -1.35 -13.87
N SER A 112 -0.84 -1.86 -15.03
CA SER A 112 -2.13 -1.49 -15.62
C SER A 112 -3.31 -1.89 -14.75
N GLN A 113 -3.22 -2.97 -13.97
CA GLN A 113 -4.29 -3.35 -13.04
C GLN A 113 -4.35 -2.40 -11.84
N ILE A 114 -3.21 -2.02 -11.27
CA ILE A 114 -3.12 -1.07 -10.16
C ILE A 114 -3.63 0.32 -10.58
N ASN A 115 -3.18 0.79 -11.75
CA ASN A 115 -3.54 2.10 -12.28
C ASN A 115 -5.03 2.24 -12.61
N ARG A 116 -5.71 1.13 -12.93
CA ARG A 116 -7.14 1.09 -13.27
C ARG A 116 -8.06 0.84 -12.07
N ARG A 117 -7.52 0.78 -10.85
CA ARG A 117 -8.35 0.63 -9.64
C ARG A 117 -9.29 1.84 -9.51
N PRO A 118 -10.57 1.62 -9.13
CA PRO A 118 -11.53 2.70 -8.97
C PRO A 118 -11.24 3.54 -7.72
N CYS A 119 -11.56 4.83 -7.77
CA CYS A 119 -11.56 5.76 -6.66
C CYS A 119 -12.62 6.85 -6.88
N ASP A 120 -13.23 7.35 -5.81
CA ASP A 120 -14.23 8.40 -5.91
C ASP A 120 -13.57 9.78 -5.70
N ILE A 121 -13.71 10.67 -6.69
CA ILE A 121 -13.15 12.02 -6.67
C ILE A 121 -14.28 13.04 -6.57
N LEU A 122 -14.11 14.07 -5.74
CA LEU A 122 -15.02 15.20 -5.68
C LEU A 122 -14.88 16.07 -6.94
N THR A 123 -15.98 16.23 -7.66
CA THR A 123 -16.12 17.17 -8.78
C THR A 123 -17.14 18.26 -8.41
N PRO A 124 -17.23 19.36 -9.18
CA PRO A 124 -18.22 20.42 -8.92
C PRO A 124 -19.68 19.94 -8.95
N GLU A 125 -19.95 18.83 -9.65
CA GLU A 125 -21.27 18.22 -9.79
C GLU A 125 -21.53 17.12 -8.73
N GLY A 126 -20.54 16.80 -7.90
CA GLY A 126 -20.60 15.76 -6.87
C GLY A 126 -19.45 14.75 -6.97
N PHE A 127 -19.55 13.65 -6.22
CA PHE A 127 -18.55 12.58 -6.28
C PHE A 127 -18.71 11.76 -7.57
N CYS A 128 -17.62 11.64 -8.33
CA CYS A 128 -17.55 10.84 -9.55
C CYS A 128 -16.50 9.74 -9.42
N ALA A 129 -16.83 8.56 -9.96
CA ALA A 129 -15.88 7.46 -10.06
C ALA A 129 -14.77 7.79 -11.08
N ALA A 130 -13.53 7.63 -10.65
CA ALA A 130 -12.32 7.81 -11.45
C ALA A 130 -11.36 6.62 -11.24
N GLN A 131 -10.22 6.64 -11.92
CA GLN A 131 -9.17 5.63 -11.77
C GLN A 131 -7.97 6.20 -11.02
N TRP A 132 -7.20 5.33 -10.36
CA TRP A 132 -6.00 5.73 -9.62
C TRP A 132 -5.00 6.54 -10.45
N GLN A 133 -4.85 6.23 -11.73
CA GLN A 133 -4.00 6.96 -12.66
C GLN A 133 -4.43 8.41 -12.92
N ASP A 134 -5.71 8.72 -12.73
CA ASP A 134 -6.29 10.04 -13.03
C ASP A 134 -6.28 10.97 -11.80
N VAL A 135 -5.92 10.44 -10.62
CA VAL A 135 -5.78 11.20 -9.37
C VAL A 135 -4.64 12.21 -9.48
N CYS A 136 -4.94 13.47 -9.19
CA CYS A 136 -3.99 14.57 -9.18
C CYS A 136 -3.86 15.19 -7.79
N VAL A 137 -2.72 15.86 -7.53
CA VAL A 137 -2.54 16.68 -6.32
C VAL A 137 -3.63 17.76 -6.26
N GLY A 138 -4.20 17.96 -5.08
CA GLY A 138 -5.31 18.87 -4.85
C GLY A 138 -6.70 18.24 -4.98
N ASP A 139 -6.83 17.04 -5.54
CA ASP A 139 -8.13 16.37 -5.61
C ASP A 139 -8.59 15.92 -4.21
N VAL A 140 -9.90 16.00 -3.95
CA VAL A 140 -10.49 15.42 -2.73
C VAL A 140 -11.06 14.05 -3.08
N LEU A 141 -10.66 13.05 -2.31
CA LEU A 141 -11.07 11.66 -2.49
C LEU A 141 -12.03 11.25 -1.39
N ARG A 142 -13.01 10.44 -1.76
CA ARG A 142 -13.83 9.67 -0.83
C ARG A 142 -13.30 8.24 -0.77
N LEU A 143 -12.90 7.82 0.41
CA LEU A 143 -12.46 6.47 0.73
C LEU A 143 -13.59 5.73 1.45
N HIS A 144 -13.74 4.45 1.16
CA HIS A 144 -14.67 3.57 1.85
C HIS A 144 -13.92 2.53 2.70
N VAL A 145 -14.63 1.88 3.63
CA VAL A 145 -14.09 0.79 4.45
C VAL A 145 -13.38 -0.29 3.61
N ASP A 146 -12.28 -0.82 4.13
CA ASP A 146 -11.41 -1.83 3.52
C ASP A 146 -10.77 -1.42 2.17
N GLN A 147 -10.80 -0.13 1.83
CA GLN A 147 -10.17 0.39 0.63
C GLN A 147 -8.71 0.80 0.87
N THR A 148 -7.82 0.43 -0.05
CA THR A 148 -6.43 0.91 -0.06
C THR A 148 -6.36 2.37 -0.50
N VAL A 149 -5.57 3.16 0.22
CA VAL A 149 -5.31 4.57 -0.05
C VAL A 149 -4.45 4.74 -1.33
N PRO A 150 -4.92 5.50 -2.35
CA PRO A 150 -4.27 5.56 -3.67
C PRO A 150 -3.05 6.49 -3.76
N ALA A 151 -2.95 7.49 -2.88
CA ALA A 151 -1.95 8.57 -2.87
C ALA A 151 -1.84 9.11 -1.44
N ASP A 152 -0.86 9.95 -1.11
CA ASP A 152 -0.77 10.49 0.26
C ASP A 152 -1.81 11.60 0.45
N LEU A 153 -2.72 11.39 1.40
CA LEU A 153 -3.88 12.25 1.62
C LEU A 153 -3.82 12.95 2.97
N LEU A 154 -4.21 14.22 3.02
CA LEU A 154 -4.58 14.91 4.25
C LEU A 154 -5.99 14.48 4.64
N LEU A 155 -6.18 13.90 5.81
CA LEU A 155 -7.49 13.55 6.35
C LEU A 155 -8.28 14.83 6.68
N LEU A 156 -9.44 15.00 6.04
CA LEU A 156 -10.32 16.15 6.23
C LEU A 156 -11.44 15.85 7.21
N CYS A 157 -12.17 14.75 6.98
CA CYS A 157 -13.21 14.29 7.87
C CYS A 157 -13.39 12.78 7.73
N SER A 158 -14.01 12.19 8.74
CA SER A 158 -14.33 10.77 8.81
C SER A 158 -15.76 10.60 9.35
N SER A 159 -16.38 9.47 9.04
CA SER A 159 -17.70 9.10 9.56
C SER A 159 -17.71 8.86 11.08
N GLU A 160 -16.55 8.51 11.66
CA GLU A 160 -16.43 8.21 13.09
C GLU A 160 -16.51 9.47 13.97
N PRO A 161 -16.96 9.33 15.24
CA PRO A 161 -16.98 10.44 16.18
C PRO A 161 -15.58 11.06 16.34
N HIS A 162 -15.54 12.38 16.50
CA HIS A 162 -14.31 13.17 16.54
C HIS A 162 -13.43 13.07 15.27
N SER A 163 -13.99 12.62 14.13
CA SER A 163 -13.26 12.45 12.87
C SER A 163 -12.01 11.58 13.01
N LEU A 164 -12.13 10.49 13.77
CA LEU A 164 -11.10 9.47 13.87
C LEU A 164 -11.13 8.55 12.65
N CYS A 165 -9.98 7.99 12.29
CA CYS A 165 -9.83 7.10 11.15
C CYS A 165 -8.83 6.01 11.53
N TYR A 166 -9.16 4.74 11.31
CA TYR A 166 -8.24 3.64 11.59
C TYR A 166 -7.61 3.14 10.30
N VAL A 167 -6.28 3.01 10.30
CA VAL A 167 -5.52 2.54 9.16
C VAL A 167 -4.64 1.35 9.54
N GLU A 168 -4.60 0.39 8.64
CA GLU A 168 -3.66 -0.72 8.66
C GLU A 168 -2.42 -0.35 7.86
N THR A 169 -1.25 -0.45 8.49
CA THR A 169 0.06 -0.12 7.88
C THR A 169 0.92 -1.34 7.58
N ALA A 170 0.35 -2.55 7.66
CA ALA A 170 1.06 -3.81 7.45
C ALA A 170 1.85 -3.86 6.13
N ASP A 171 1.34 -3.25 5.06
CA ASP A 171 2.00 -3.17 3.75
C ASP A 171 3.20 -2.20 3.71
N ILE A 172 3.34 -1.30 4.69
CA ILE A 172 4.38 -0.26 4.75
C ILE A 172 5.47 -0.62 5.77
N ASP A 173 5.09 -0.86 7.02
CA ASP A 173 6.01 -1.06 8.14
C ASP A 173 5.93 -2.46 8.77
N GLY A 174 5.03 -3.31 8.27
CA GLY A 174 4.80 -4.65 8.81
C GLY A 174 4.08 -4.67 10.15
N GLU A 175 3.58 -3.54 10.66
CA GLU A 175 2.83 -3.51 11.90
C GLU A 175 1.39 -4.01 11.67
N THR A 176 0.95 -4.97 12.50
CA THR A 176 -0.41 -5.55 12.44
C THR A 176 -1.43 -4.76 13.23
N ASN A 177 -0.99 -3.79 14.03
CA ASN A 177 -1.87 -2.99 14.85
C ASN A 177 -2.48 -1.88 14.01
N LEU A 178 -3.78 -1.66 14.19
CA LEU A 178 -4.45 -0.52 13.61
C LEU A 178 -3.91 0.77 14.25
N LYS A 179 -3.45 1.69 13.40
CA LYS A 179 -3.07 3.04 13.82
C LYS A 179 -4.28 3.94 13.64
N PHE A 180 -4.57 4.78 14.64
CA PHE A 180 -5.60 5.79 14.49
C PHE A 180 -4.98 7.10 13.97
N ARG A 181 -5.74 7.82 13.16
CA ARG A 181 -5.46 9.13 12.60
C ARG A 181 -6.64 10.04 12.91
N GLN A 182 -6.39 11.33 13.08
CA GLN A 182 -7.42 12.27 13.47
C GLN A 182 -7.44 13.46 12.51
N ALA A 183 -8.61 13.80 12.00
CA ALA A 183 -8.77 15.01 11.19
C ALA A 183 -8.77 16.25 12.07
N LEU A 184 -8.53 17.43 11.48
CA LEU A 184 -8.64 18.67 12.25
C LEU A 184 -10.07 18.87 12.76
N ALA A 185 -10.19 19.36 13.99
CA ALA A 185 -11.49 19.63 14.61
C ALA A 185 -12.35 20.61 13.79
N ILE A 186 -11.71 21.53 13.05
CA ILE A 186 -12.36 22.58 12.27
C ILE A 186 -12.98 22.00 10.98
N THR A 187 -12.30 21.06 10.34
CA THR A 187 -12.84 20.39 9.15
C THR A 187 -13.98 19.45 9.53
N ASN A 188 -13.90 18.80 10.69
CA ASN A 188 -14.96 17.90 11.18
C ASN A 188 -16.33 18.59 11.36
N GLN A 189 -16.34 19.82 11.90
CA GLN A 189 -17.60 20.53 12.21
C GLN A 189 -18.32 21.05 10.96
N GLU A 190 -17.58 21.34 9.89
CA GLU A 190 -18.08 22.07 8.72
C GLU A 190 -18.25 21.19 7.47
N LEU A 191 -17.70 19.96 7.44
CA LEU A 191 -17.77 19.05 6.27
C LEU A 191 -18.84 17.95 6.36
N THR A 192 -19.87 18.09 7.21
CA THR A 192 -21.00 17.14 7.18
C THR A 192 -21.78 17.34 5.88
N GLU A 193 -21.98 16.27 5.09
CA GLU A 193 -22.42 16.30 3.68
C GLU A 193 -23.51 17.33 3.28
N PRO A 194 -23.54 17.80 2.01
CA PRO A 194 -22.58 17.58 0.93
C PRO A 194 -21.59 18.75 0.83
N MET A 195 -20.31 18.39 0.85
CA MET A 195 -19.17 19.29 0.72
C MET A 195 -19.34 20.25 -0.47
N GLU A 196 -19.53 21.54 -0.21
CA GLU A 196 -19.47 22.52 -1.28
C GLU A 196 -18.06 22.51 -1.90
N PRO A 197 -17.93 22.50 -3.23
CA PRO A 197 -16.63 22.50 -3.92
C PRO A 197 -15.81 23.78 -3.66
N ALA A 198 -16.40 24.78 -2.98
CA ALA A 198 -15.78 26.03 -2.57
C ALA A 198 -14.97 25.92 -1.26
N LEU A 199 -15.01 24.77 -0.57
CA LEU A 199 -14.38 24.59 0.71
C LEU A 199 -12.89 24.23 0.51
N LEU A 200 -12.05 25.25 0.32
CA LEU A 200 -10.80 25.13 -0.44
C LEU A 200 -9.64 25.94 0.16
N GLY A 201 -9.13 25.45 1.29
CA GLY A 201 -7.97 25.98 1.98
C GLY A 201 -6.70 25.73 1.20
N ARG A 202 -5.62 26.40 1.61
CA ARG A 202 -4.28 26.14 1.07
C ARG A 202 -3.48 25.36 2.09
N VAL A 203 -2.93 24.24 1.67
CA VAL A 203 -2.01 23.46 2.49
C VAL A 203 -0.60 23.85 2.09
N PHE A 204 0.19 24.26 3.08
CA PHE A 204 1.62 24.48 2.97
C PHE A 204 2.31 23.30 3.65
N CYS A 205 3.22 22.60 2.99
CA CYS A 205 3.93 21.51 3.63
C CYS A 205 5.37 21.39 3.12
N GLU A 206 6.12 20.51 3.76
CA GLU A 206 7.45 20.16 3.28
C GLU A 206 7.40 19.45 1.92
N GLU A 207 8.54 19.42 1.23
CA GLU A 207 8.66 18.56 0.06
C GLU A 207 8.56 17.10 0.48
N PRO A 208 8.04 16.20 -0.39
CA PRO A 208 7.89 14.81 0.02
C PRO A 208 9.25 14.26 0.46
N ASN A 209 9.31 13.61 1.62
CA ASN A 209 10.51 13.08 2.25
C ASN A 209 10.45 11.54 2.28
N SER A 210 11.55 10.87 2.64
CA SER A 210 11.60 9.41 2.81
C SER A 210 11.27 8.94 4.24
N ASN A 211 11.06 9.87 5.17
CA ASN A 211 10.81 9.57 6.56
C ASN A 211 9.31 9.51 6.85
N LEU A 212 8.76 8.29 6.89
CA LEU A 212 7.33 8.01 7.11
C LEU A 212 6.77 8.59 8.43
N TYR A 213 7.63 8.86 9.42
CA TYR A 213 7.21 9.32 10.75
C TYR A 213 7.24 10.84 10.91
N SER A 214 7.86 11.56 9.99
CA SER A 214 7.99 13.02 10.03
C SER A 214 7.19 13.64 8.90
N PHE A 215 6.11 14.32 9.28
CA PHE A 215 5.38 15.21 8.40
C PHE A 215 5.18 16.56 9.08
N ARG A 216 5.53 17.65 8.40
CA ARG A 216 5.23 19.02 8.84
C ARG A 216 4.53 19.81 7.75
N GLY A 217 3.42 20.43 8.13
CA GLY A 217 2.74 21.39 7.29
C GLY A 217 1.83 22.31 8.07
N GLU A 218 1.11 23.15 7.35
CA GLU A 218 0.13 24.08 7.87
C GLU A 218 -1.05 24.19 6.89
N LEU A 219 -2.25 24.06 7.42
CA LEU A 219 -3.50 24.33 6.72
C LEU A 219 -3.89 25.79 6.93
N TYR A 220 -3.98 26.54 5.84
CA TYR A 220 -4.56 27.88 5.84
C TYR A 220 -6.05 27.81 5.51
N TRP A 221 -6.88 28.08 6.51
CA TRP A 221 -8.33 27.96 6.44
C TRP A 221 -9.01 29.19 7.08
N GLN A 222 -9.94 29.83 6.36
CA GLN A 222 -10.70 31.01 6.84
C GLN A 222 -9.84 32.13 7.49
N GLY A 223 -8.60 32.30 7.02
CA GLY A 223 -7.68 33.32 7.54
C GLY A 223 -6.85 32.87 8.76
N GLN A 224 -7.05 31.65 9.25
CA GLN A 224 -6.25 31.04 10.33
C GLN A 224 -5.29 29.98 9.79
N ARG A 225 -4.17 29.80 10.50
CA ARG A 225 -3.14 28.78 10.25
C ARG A 225 -3.29 27.67 11.28
N HIS A 226 -3.41 26.43 10.83
CA HIS A 226 -3.46 25.25 11.68
C HIS A 226 -2.27 24.36 11.38
N PRO A 227 -1.46 23.99 12.38
CA PRO A 227 -0.34 23.09 12.17
C PRO A 227 -0.84 21.70 11.79
N LEU A 228 -0.11 21.04 10.90
CA LEU A 228 -0.35 19.68 10.45
C LEU A 228 0.84 18.80 10.84
N ASP A 229 0.54 17.75 11.58
CA ASP A 229 1.47 16.69 11.97
C ASP A 229 1.14 15.37 11.25
N THR A 230 1.99 14.36 11.43
CA THR A 230 1.85 13.00 10.88
C THR A 230 0.49 12.33 11.22
N ASP A 231 -0.20 12.74 12.27
CA ASP A 231 -1.50 12.18 12.64
C ASP A 231 -2.66 12.59 11.73
N HIS A 232 -2.44 13.58 10.86
CA HIS A 232 -3.43 14.08 9.92
C HIS A 232 -3.24 13.51 8.51
N ILE A 233 -2.18 12.73 8.24
CA ILE A 233 -1.88 12.19 6.90
C ILE A 233 -2.19 10.69 6.81
N LEU A 234 -2.81 10.29 5.70
CA LEU A 234 -2.98 8.90 5.29
C LEU A 234 -1.98 8.60 4.18
N LEU A 235 -1.09 7.65 4.42
CA LEU A 235 -0.05 7.28 3.46
C LEU A 235 -0.61 6.34 2.39
N ARG A 236 -0.09 6.45 1.17
CA ARG A 236 -0.39 5.54 0.08
C ARG A 236 -0.07 4.09 0.48
N GLY A 237 -0.98 3.17 0.17
CA GLY A 237 -0.81 1.75 0.47
C GLY A 237 -1.34 1.34 1.84
N THR A 238 -1.68 2.29 2.72
CA THR A 238 -2.46 1.97 3.92
C THR A 238 -3.87 1.53 3.54
N VAL A 239 -4.47 0.67 4.36
CA VAL A 239 -5.86 0.21 4.17
C VAL A 239 -6.74 0.84 5.24
N LEU A 240 -7.83 1.48 4.82
CA LEU A 240 -8.83 2.03 5.75
C LEU A 240 -9.58 0.87 6.41
N ARG A 241 -9.63 0.86 7.74
CA ARG A 241 -10.32 -0.17 8.54
C ARG A 241 -11.26 0.49 9.53
N ASN A 242 -12.32 -0.20 9.93
CA ASN A 242 -13.17 0.22 11.04
C ASN A 242 -13.66 1.68 10.94
N THR A 243 -13.91 2.14 9.71
CA THR A 243 -14.32 3.50 9.36
C THR A 243 -15.07 3.41 8.03
N ASP A 244 -16.37 3.71 8.03
CA ASP A 244 -17.23 3.55 6.86
C ASP A 244 -16.79 4.42 5.68
N THR A 245 -16.61 5.72 5.93
CA THR A 245 -16.18 6.68 4.91
C THR A 245 -15.21 7.69 5.48
N ALA A 246 -14.14 7.96 4.75
CA ALA A 246 -13.18 9.01 5.05
C ALA A 246 -12.94 9.90 3.84
N TYR A 247 -12.81 11.21 4.07
CA TYR A 247 -12.53 12.20 3.04
C TYR A 247 -11.11 12.72 3.18
N GLY A 248 -10.36 12.69 2.08
CA GLY A 248 -8.94 13.06 2.09
C GLY A 248 -8.54 13.94 0.91
N LEU A 249 -7.74 14.97 1.15
CA LEU A 249 -7.15 15.83 0.13
C LEU A 249 -5.79 15.29 -0.32
N VAL A 250 -5.59 15.07 -1.61
CA VAL A 250 -4.31 14.57 -2.15
C VAL A 250 -3.22 15.64 -2.00
N ILE A 251 -2.21 15.38 -1.17
CA ILE A 251 -1.05 16.28 -0.99
C ILE A 251 0.10 15.87 -1.92
N TYR A 252 0.36 14.56 -2.01
CA TYR A 252 1.40 14.00 -2.86
C TYR A 252 0.81 12.94 -3.78
N ALA A 253 1.07 13.10 -5.08
CA ALA A 253 0.71 12.12 -6.10
C ALA A 253 1.99 11.54 -6.71
N GLY A 254 1.95 10.25 -7.04
CA GLY A 254 3.05 9.52 -7.63
C GLY A 254 3.82 8.65 -6.65
N ILE A 255 4.56 7.70 -7.21
CA ILE A 255 5.46 6.85 -6.45
C ILE A 255 6.84 7.50 -6.54
N ARG A 256 7.39 7.91 -5.40
CA ARG A 256 8.84 8.04 -5.31
C ARG A 256 9.39 6.63 -5.11
N PHE A 257 10.22 6.18 -6.03
CA PHE A 257 10.93 4.90 -5.89
C PHE A 257 12.00 5.02 -4.81
N GLU A 258 11.59 5.23 -3.56
CA GLU A 258 12.36 4.80 -2.40
C GLU A 258 11.61 3.59 -1.85
N MET A 259 12.09 2.42 -2.31
CA MET A 259 11.82 1.07 -1.83
C MET A 259 10.92 0.98 -0.59
N VAL A 260 9.64 0.67 -0.79
CA VAL A 260 8.88 -0.19 0.13
C VAL A 260 8.60 -1.47 -0.65
N HIS A 261 8.97 -2.60 -0.07
CA HIS A 261 9.16 -3.91 -0.68
C HIS A 261 7.87 -4.54 -1.28
N VAL A 262 7.29 -3.98 -2.35
CA VAL A 262 6.26 -4.68 -3.15
C VAL A 262 6.89 -5.58 -4.23
N VAL A 263 8.22 -5.58 -4.32
CA VAL A 263 8.98 -6.40 -5.29
C VAL A 263 9.17 -7.86 -4.81
N GLN A 264 8.90 -8.19 -3.55
CA GLN A 264 9.10 -9.55 -2.99
C GLN A 264 7.84 -10.30 -2.54
N SER A 265 6.66 -9.67 -2.48
CA SER A 265 5.46 -10.28 -1.86
C SER A 265 4.46 -10.94 -2.83
N LEU A 266 4.89 -11.32 -4.04
CA LEU A 266 4.04 -12.02 -5.02
C LEU A 266 4.70 -13.29 -5.59
N LEU A 267 5.48 -13.99 -4.75
CA LEU A 267 6.19 -15.24 -5.10
C LEU A 267 5.39 -16.50 -4.71
N ILE A 268 5.37 -17.47 -5.63
CA ILE A 268 5.26 -18.96 -5.54
C ILE A 268 4.66 -19.57 -6.81
N GLY A 269 5.28 -19.44 -7.99
CA GLY A 269 4.79 -20.29 -9.10
C GLY A 269 5.34 -19.98 -10.47
N TRP A 270 5.99 -20.96 -11.03
CA TRP A 270 5.31 -22.01 -11.77
C TRP A 270 6.46 -22.95 -12.08
N GLU A 271 6.51 -24.08 -11.39
CA GLU A 271 7.08 -25.29 -11.95
C GLU A 271 5.97 -26.32 -11.97
N LEU A 272 5.73 -26.83 -13.17
CA LEU A 272 4.80 -27.90 -13.46
C LEU A 272 5.49 -29.21 -13.10
N GLU A 273 5.40 -29.65 -11.84
CA GLU A 273 5.55 -31.05 -11.46
C GLU A 273 5.03 -31.25 -10.01
N THR A 274 3.73 -31.51 -9.88
CA THR A 274 3.05 -32.29 -8.80
C THR A 274 1.52 -32.17 -8.99
N TRP A 275 1.02 -32.69 -10.12
CA TRP A 275 -0.37 -32.50 -10.54
C TRP A 275 -1.39 -33.49 -9.94
N THR A 276 -1.13 -34.15 -8.79
CA THR A 276 -2.02 -35.28 -8.37
C THR A 276 -2.38 -35.46 -6.90
N CYS A 277 -2.19 -34.54 -5.94
CA CYS A 277 -2.61 -34.87 -4.55
C CYS A 277 -3.36 -33.87 -3.66
N MET A 278 -3.82 -32.70 -4.11
CA MET A 278 -4.67 -31.88 -3.23
C MET A 278 -5.70 -31.02 -3.97
N ARG A 279 -6.89 -31.59 -4.14
CA ARG A 279 -8.12 -30.86 -4.41
C ARG A 279 -8.72 -30.45 -3.07
N MET A 280 -8.54 -29.19 -2.67
CA MET A 280 -9.42 -28.33 -1.83
C MET A 280 -8.60 -27.24 -1.13
N ALA A 281 -8.37 -26.12 -1.81
CA ALA A 281 -8.26 -24.77 -1.23
C ALA A 281 -7.96 -23.81 -2.38
N ALA A 282 -8.69 -22.70 -2.43
CA ALA A 282 -8.46 -21.64 -3.40
C ALA A 282 -7.17 -20.88 -3.06
N THR A 283 -6.03 -21.36 -3.54
CA THR A 283 -4.76 -20.62 -3.50
C THR A 283 -4.19 -20.56 -4.91
N ARG A 284 -4.00 -19.34 -5.41
CA ARG A 284 -3.31 -19.10 -6.69
C ARG A 284 -1.87 -19.61 -6.56
N PRO A 285 -1.30 -20.28 -7.58
CA PRO A 285 0.14 -20.45 -7.64
C PRO A 285 0.72 -19.04 -7.83
N GLY A 286 1.59 -18.62 -6.94
CA GLY A 286 2.40 -17.41 -7.10
C GLY A 286 3.27 -17.39 -8.36
N HIS A 287 4.24 -16.48 -8.41
CA HIS A 287 4.89 -16.14 -9.67
C HIS A 287 6.39 -15.84 -9.51
N ALA A 288 7.27 -16.54 -10.23
CA ALA A 288 8.69 -16.20 -10.27
C ALA A 288 8.90 -14.98 -11.18
N ARG A 289 9.25 -13.83 -10.59
CA ARG A 289 9.35 -12.53 -11.30
C ARG A 289 10.73 -12.25 -11.91
N SER A 290 11.74 -13.01 -11.51
CA SER A 290 13.07 -12.98 -12.11
C SER A 290 13.66 -14.37 -12.07
N THR A 291 14.08 -14.81 -13.23
CA THR A 291 14.62 -16.14 -13.47
C THR A 291 16.15 -16.14 -13.55
N ALA A 292 16.77 -14.97 -13.34
CA ALA A 292 18.22 -14.79 -13.33
C ALA A 292 18.85 -15.10 -11.96
N LEU A 293 18.04 -15.16 -10.89
CA LEU A 293 18.49 -15.36 -9.51
C LEU A 293 18.33 -16.80 -9.01
N ASN A 294 17.77 -17.72 -9.80
CA ASN A 294 17.42 -19.06 -9.32
C ASN A 294 18.65 -19.87 -8.83
N GLU A 295 19.81 -19.65 -9.47
CA GLU A 295 21.08 -20.30 -9.09
C GLU A 295 21.71 -19.67 -7.83
N GLU A 296 21.41 -18.40 -7.53
CA GLU A 296 21.90 -17.70 -6.34
C GLU A 296 21.04 -17.94 -5.10
N LEU A 297 19.80 -18.43 -5.27
CA LEU A 297 18.93 -18.81 -4.13
C LEU A 297 19.55 -19.92 -3.26
N GLY A 298 20.37 -20.81 -3.84
CA GLY A 298 21.10 -21.85 -3.10
C GLY A 298 22.37 -21.37 -2.40
N GLN A 299 22.78 -20.11 -2.64
CA GLN A 299 24.02 -19.51 -2.12
C GLN A 299 23.74 -18.42 -1.06
N VAL A 300 22.48 -18.28 -0.63
CA VAL A 300 22.06 -17.27 0.34
C VAL A 300 22.65 -17.59 1.71
N GLY A 301 23.71 -16.88 2.09
CA GLY A 301 24.37 -17.01 3.40
C GLY A 301 23.62 -16.32 4.56
N TYR A 302 22.72 -15.38 4.24
CA TYR A 302 21.91 -14.67 5.22
C TYR A 302 20.48 -14.53 4.70
N LEU A 303 19.51 -15.12 5.41
CA LEU A 303 18.10 -14.97 5.14
C LEU A 303 17.57 -13.79 5.95
N LEU A 304 17.31 -12.67 5.28
CA LEU A 304 16.59 -11.55 5.86
C LEU A 304 15.09 -11.86 5.75
N SER A 305 14.53 -12.43 6.81
CA SER A 305 13.09 -12.63 6.90
C SER A 305 12.45 -11.35 7.44
N ASP A 306 11.49 -10.82 6.71
CA ASP A 306 10.49 -9.96 7.34
C ASP A 306 9.73 -10.80 8.37
N LYS A 307 9.48 -10.23 9.54
CA LYS A 307 8.86 -10.91 10.68
C LYS A 307 7.36 -11.11 10.46
N TYR A 308 6.76 -10.41 9.48
CA TYR A 308 5.31 -10.23 9.42
C TYR A 308 4.63 -10.72 8.13
N TRP A 309 5.38 -11.25 7.16
CA TRP A 309 4.78 -11.79 5.93
C TRP A 309 4.42 -13.29 6.07
N HIS A 310 3.10 -13.56 6.16
CA HIS A 310 2.38 -14.85 6.21
C HIS A 310 2.33 -15.60 7.56
N PRO A 311 1.14 -16.12 7.97
CA PRO A 311 0.23 -16.88 7.11
C PRO A 311 -1.25 -16.45 7.13
N HIS A 312 -2.00 -16.96 6.16
CA HIS A 312 -3.46 -17.09 6.23
C HIS A 312 -3.92 -17.57 7.61
N ALA A 313 -4.41 -16.64 8.44
CA ALA A 313 -5.43 -16.85 9.47
C ALA A 313 -5.70 -15.50 10.13
N GLU A 314 -6.86 -14.92 9.84
CA GLU A 314 -7.46 -13.90 10.71
C GLU A 314 -7.65 -14.50 12.11
N SER A 315 -6.71 -14.27 13.03
CA SER A 315 -6.91 -14.38 14.48
C SER A 315 -5.73 -13.75 15.21
N PRO A 316 -5.96 -12.83 16.17
CA PRO A 316 -4.90 -12.34 17.04
C PRO A 316 -4.56 -13.43 18.06
N ALA A 317 -3.66 -14.34 17.71
CA ALA A 317 -3.04 -15.24 18.66
C ALA A 317 -1.81 -14.55 19.27
N LEU A 318 -1.74 -14.55 20.60
CA LEU A 318 -0.62 -14.08 21.44
C LEU A 318 0.74 -14.58 20.92
N PRO A 319 1.84 -13.82 21.13
CA PRO A 319 3.14 -14.13 20.54
C PRO A 319 3.70 -15.48 21.04
N PRO A 320 4.46 -16.22 20.21
CA PRO A 320 4.92 -17.55 20.56
C PRO A 320 6.07 -17.47 21.55
N VAL A 321 5.79 -17.77 22.82
CA VAL A 321 6.80 -18.30 23.73
C VAL A 321 7.11 -19.72 23.27
N LEU A 322 8.39 -19.97 22.98
CA LEU A 322 9.00 -21.22 22.56
C LEU A 322 8.34 -22.46 23.21
N HIS A 323 7.40 -23.10 22.51
CA HIS A 323 6.93 -24.44 22.88
C HIS A 323 6.54 -25.23 21.63
N CYS A 324 7.12 -26.44 21.57
CA CYS A 324 6.68 -27.64 20.86
C CYS A 324 5.38 -27.52 20.07
N TRP A 325 5.41 -28.03 18.84
CA TRP A 325 4.23 -28.46 18.06
C TRP A 325 3.23 -29.20 18.95
N ARG A 326 2.28 -28.47 19.51
CA ARG A 326 1.12 -29.01 20.23
C ARG A 326 -0.06 -28.61 19.38
N PHE A 327 -0.65 -29.60 18.71
CA PHE A 327 -1.86 -29.43 17.94
C PHE A 327 -2.94 -28.83 18.85
N TYR A 328 -3.29 -27.56 18.64
CA TYR A 328 -4.41 -26.92 19.34
C TYR A 328 -5.70 -27.58 18.84
N THR A 329 -6.43 -28.26 19.73
CA THR A 329 -7.75 -28.81 19.42
C THR A 329 -8.79 -27.68 19.44
N LYS A 330 -9.74 -27.68 18.50
CA LYS A 330 -10.85 -26.72 18.51
C LYS A 330 -11.72 -26.95 19.75
N LEU A 331 -12.05 -25.86 20.44
CA LEU A 331 -12.87 -25.90 21.64
C LEU A 331 -14.35 -25.99 21.27
N ASP A 332 -15.11 -26.87 21.91
CA ASP A 332 -16.57 -26.93 21.73
C ASP A 332 -17.25 -25.79 22.51
N LEU A 333 -17.65 -24.75 21.77
CA LEU A 333 -18.36 -23.59 22.29
C LEU A 333 -19.81 -23.54 21.80
N SER A 334 -20.40 -24.68 21.40
CA SER A 334 -21.78 -24.78 20.91
C SER A 334 -22.84 -24.24 21.88
N TRP A 335 -22.51 -24.19 23.18
CA TRP A 335 -23.37 -23.63 24.23
C TRP A 335 -23.44 -22.09 24.22
N ASN A 336 -22.47 -21.40 23.62
CA ASN A 336 -22.42 -19.94 23.60
C ASN A 336 -23.02 -19.42 22.28
N PRO A 337 -24.19 -18.75 22.30
CA PRO A 337 -24.84 -18.25 21.09
C PRO A 337 -24.02 -17.18 20.35
N TYR A 338 -23.07 -16.52 21.04
CA TYR A 338 -22.20 -15.50 20.45
C TYR A 338 -20.88 -16.07 19.92
N SER A 339 -20.62 -17.38 20.09
CA SER A 339 -19.40 -18.01 19.62
C SER A 339 -19.50 -18.39 18.15
N ARG A 340 -18.50 -18.00 17.35
CA ARG A 340 -18.34 -18.44 15.96
C ARG A 340 -17.56 -19.74 15.81
N GLY A 341 -17.21 -20.41 16.90
CA GLY A 341 -16.45 -21.67 16.88
C GLY A 341 -15.02 -21.54 16.33
N SER A 342 -14.51 -20.31 16.18
CA SER A 342 -13.16 -20.01 15.68
C SER A 342 -12.10 -19.93 16.79
N LEU A 343 -12.51 -19.89 18.06
CA LEU A 343 -11.59 -19.78 19.19
C LEU A 343 -10.74 -21.06 19.32
N GLN A 344 -9.44 -20.93 19.07
CA GLN A 344 -8.48 -22.01 19.25
C GLN A 344 -7.89 -21.91 20.64
N PHE A 345 -8.29 -22.82 21.53
CA PHE A 345 -7.79 -22.88 22.90
C PHE A 345 -7.59 -24.33 23.33
N SER A 346 -6.46 -24.64 23.92
CA SER A 346 -6.02 -26.03 24.17
C SER A 346 -6.63 -26.71 25.39
N ASP A 347 -7.29 -25.96 26.29
CA ASP A 347 -7.73 -26.50 27.59
C ASP A 347 -9.26 -26.55 27.71
N GLN A 348 -9.80 -27.75 27.49
CA GLN A 348 -11.24 -28.04 27.65
C GLN A 348 -11.64 -28.14 29.13
N LEU A 349 -10.71 -28.51 30.03
CA LEU A 349 -10.96 -28.55 31.47
C LEU A 349 -11.18 -27.15 32.03
N LEU A 350 -10.56 -26.12 31.46
CA LEU A 350 -10.81 -24.73 31.83
C LEU A 350 -12.27 -24.32 31.54
N VAL A 351 -12.81 -24.73 30.39
CA VAL A 351 -14.21 -24.44 30.00
C VAL A 351 -15.19 -25.16 30.91
N ASP A 352 -14.94 -26.44 31.20
CA ASP A 352 -15.79 -27.23 32.09
C ASP A 352 -15.78 -26.64 33.51
N ARG A 353 -14.63 -26.14 33.98
CA ARG A 353 -14.50 -25.43 35.28
C ARG A 353 -15.23 -24.09 35.31
N LEU A 354 -15.11 -23.29 34.25
CA LEU A 354 -15.85 -22.02 34.11
C LEU A 354 -17.37 -22.26 34.08
N ARG A 355 -17.81 -23.34 33.42
CA ARG A 355 -19.22 -23.75 33.38
C ARG A 355 -19.73 -24.24 34.73
N GLY A 356 -18.91 -24.99 35.46
CA GLY A 356 -19.23 -25.53 36.78
C GLY A 356 -19.21 -24.52 37.94
N GLN A 357 -18.94 -23.24 37.66
CA GLN A 357 -18.78 -22.15 38.66
C GLN A 357 -17.82 -22.48 39.81
N SER A 358 -16.83 -23.35 39.57
CA SER A 358 -16.09 -23.97 40.68
C SER A 358 -14.98 -23.09 41.26
N TYR A 359 -14.56 -22.00 40.58
CA TYR A 359 -13.48 -21.14 41.06
C TYR A 359 -13.70 -19.66 40.68
N ALA A 360 -13.51 -18.77 41.67
CA ALA A 360 -13.72 -17.33 41.53
C ALA A 360 -12.56 -16.62 40.81
N GLU A 361 -11.32 -17.07 41.00
CA GLU A 361 -10.11 -16.43 40.49
C GLU A 361 -10.02 -16.45 38.95
N GLU A 362 -10.33 -17.57 38.31
CA GLU A 362 -10.36 -17.65 36.85
C GLU A 362 -11.44 -16.75 36.25
N ARG A 363 -12.58 -16.61 36.94
CA ARG A 363 -13.66 -15.72 36.50
C ARG A 363 -13.24 -14.25 36.63
N GLU A 364 -12.54 -13.89 37.70
CA GLU A 364 -11.95 -12.56 37.85
C GLU A 364 -10.91 -12.28 36.76
N PHE A 365 -10.05 -13.25 36.44
CA PHE A 365 -9.07 -13.14 35.35
C PHE A 365 -9.73 -12.86 34.00
N PHE A 366 -10.73 -13.66 33.61
CA PHE A 366 -11.44 -13.44 32.33
C PHE A 366 -12.30 -12.19 32.34
N SER A 367 -12.86 -11.79 33.49
CA SER A 367 -13.56 -10.53 33.64
C SER A 367 -12.61 -9.35 33.49
N ALA A 368 -11.42 -9.41 34.09
CA ALA A 368 -10.38 -8.41 33.91
C ALA A 368 -9.92 -8.34 32.45
N LEU A 369 -9.76 -9.48 31.76
CA LEU A 369 -9.41 -9.50 30.34
C LEU A 369 -10.51 -8.89 29.46
N ALA A 370 -11.78 -9.10 29.79
CA ALA A 370 -12.92 -8.53 29.09
C ALA A 370 -13.18 -7.04 29.42
N LEU A 371 -12.70 -6.54 30.55
CA LEU A 371 -12.85 -5.13 30.94
C LEU A 371 -11.64 -4.28 30.52
N CYS A 372 -10.44 -4.86 30.54
CA CYS A 372 -9.18 -4.17 30.26
C CYS A 372 -8.79 -4.27 28.78
N HIS A 373 -9.69 -3.85 27.88
CA HIS A 373 -9.40 -3.77 26.45
C HIS A 373 -10.08 -2.57 25.78
N THR A 374 -9.57 -2.14 24.64
CA THR A 374 -10.17 -1.07 23.81
C THR A 374 -10.93 -1.61 22.59
N VAL A 375 -11.16 -2.92 22.53
CA VAL A 375 -11.90 -3.57 21.43
C VAL A 375 -13.35 -3.08 21.42
N MET A 376 -13.81 -2.57 20.28
CA MET A 376 -15.22 -2.24 20.04
C MET A 376 -15.93 -3.45 19.44
N SER A 377 -17.06 -3.84 20.01
CA SER A 377 -17.89 -4.92 19.48
C SER A 377 -18.92 -4.35 18.50
N GLU A 378 -18.94 -4.87 17.28
CA GLU A 378 -19.96 -4.53 16.28
C GLU A 378 -21.02 -5.65 16.17
N TRP A 379 -22.28 -5.26 16.08
CA TRP A 379 -23.37 -6.20 15.81
C TRP A 379 -23.46 -6.47 14.31
N LYS A 380 -23.14 -7.70 13.92
CA LYS A 380 -23.36 -8.15 12.53
C LYS A 380 -24.76 -8.75 12.42
N GLU A 381 -25.69 -8.05 11.77
CA GLU A 381 -27.02 -8.60 11.49
C GLU A 381 -26.90 -9.81 10.55
N GLY A 382 -27.24 -11.01 11.05
CA GLY A 382 -27.26 -12.25 10.25
C GLY A 382 -26.42 -13.41 10.78
N GLY A 383 -26.37 -13.63 12.10
CA GLY A 383 -25.83 -14.85 12.73
C GLY A 383 -26.92 -15.62 13.46
#